data_AF-A0A6G3MND1-F1
#
_entry.id   AF-A0A6G3MND1-F1
#
_cell.length_a   1.000
_cell.length_b   1.000
_cell.length_c   1.000
_cell.angle_alpha   90.00
_cell.angle_beta   90.00
_cell.angle_gamma   90.00
#
_symmetry.space_group_name_H-M   'P 1'
#
loop_
_entity.id
_entity.type
_entity.pdbx_description
1 polymer ?
#
loop_
_entity_poly.entity_id
_entity_poly.type
_entity_poly.pdbx_seq_one_letter_code
_entity_poly.pdbx_strand_id
1 'polypeptide(L)'
;NLFTILMFYVDFLFSKKSPLNRLWLAAHFEKRLSKNQIYETDIFAAIEEILSPEVRVAIRLSGHLLFGLARIYYQKVCYILDETSLSYIRQMQPAIDKEPRYFESKLHKKIKKRKIS
;
A
#
# COMPACT_ATOMS: atom_id res chain seq x y z
N ASN A 1 9.40 25.47 15.81
CA ASN A 1 9.43 24.63 17.04
C ASN A 1 8.50 23.43 16.93
N LEU A 2 8.76 22.51 15.99
CA LEU A 2 8.12 21.18 15.98
C LEU A 2 8.55 20.36 17.21
N PHE A 3 9.79 20.61 17.65
CA PHE A 3 10.45 19.95 18.78
C PHE A 3 9.73 20.15 20.12
N THR A 4 9.17 21.33 20.41
CA THR A 4 8.44 21.56 21.67
C THR A 4 7.06 20.89 21.67
N ILE A 5 6.37 20.83 20.52
CA ILE A 5 5.09 20.10 20.40
C ILE A 5 5.33 18.60 20.55
N LEU A 6 6.43 18.09 19.98
CA LEU A 6 6.87 16.72 20.22
C LEU A 6 7.11 16.48 21.71
N MET A 7 7.90 17.32 22.37
CA MET A 7 8.33 17.13 23.77
C MET A 7 7.19 17.06 24.79
N PHE A 8 6.04 17.72 24.55
CA PHE A 8 4.86 17.62 25.43
C PHE A 8 3.94 16.44 25.13
N TYR A 9 3.96 15.90 23.90
CA TYR A 9 3.07 14.81 23.48
C TYR A 9 3.80 13.50 23.22
N VAL A 10 5.09 13.38 23.59
CA VAL A 10 5.90 12.20 23.28
C VAL A 10 5.27 10.95 23.86
N ASP A 11 4.80 11.01 25.10
CA ASP A 11 4.24 9.84 25.79
C ASP A 11 2.92 9.36 25.16
N PHE A 12 2.11 10.30 24.67
CA PHE A 12 0.85 10.01 23.99
C PHE A 12 1.07 9.51 22.55
N LEU A 13 1.95 10.18 21.79
CA LEU A 13 2.19 9.88 20.38
C LEU A 13 3.12 8.69 20.16
N PHE A 14 4.10 8.45 21.04
CA PHE A 14 5.12 7.40 20.88
C PHE A 14 4.92 6.20 21.81
N SER A 15 3.81 6.15 22.55
CA SER A 15 3.43 4.90 23.20
C SER A 15 3.40 3.79 22.16
N LYS A 16 4.16 2.70 22.41
CA LYS A 16 4.50 1.66 21.42
C LYS A 16 3.28 0.95 20.79
N LYS A 17 2.07 1.19 21.31
CA LYS A 17 0.82 0.55 20.87
C LYS A 17 -0.26 1.52 20.35
N SER A 18 -0.06 2.84 20.39
CA SER A 18 -1.10 3.77 19.91
C SER A 18 -1.09 3.84 18.37
N PRO A 19 -2.27 3.79 17.72
CA PRO A 19 -2.36 3.96 16.27
C PRO A 19 -1.94 5.37 15.81
N LEU A 20 -1.93 6.37 16.70
CA LEU A 20 -1.37 7.69 16.44
C LEU A 20 0.12 7.67 16.11
N ASN A 21 0.89 6.74 16.69
CA ASN A 21 2.31 6.61 16.40
C ASN A 21 2.53 6.25 14.92
N ARG A 22 1.71 5.32 14.41
CA ARG A 22 1.76 4.90 13.00
C ARG A 22 1.40 6.04 12.06
N LEU A 23 0.41 6.86 12.42
CA LEU A 23 0.03 8.05 11.66
C LEU A 23 1.13 9.11 11.67
N TRP A 24 1.74 9.35 12.83
CA TRP A 24 2.81 10.31 12.98
C TRP A 24 4.06 9.90 12.19
N LEU A 25 4.42 8.60 12.26
CA LEU A 25 5.48 8.00 11.44
C LEU A 25 5.13 8.09 9.96
N ALA A 26 3.89 7.85 9.55
CA ALA A 26 3.49 8.02 8.16
C ALA A 26 3.62 9.49 7.71
N ALA A 27 3.24 10.45 8.55
CA ALA A 27 3.34 11.86 8.24
C ALA A 27 4.79 12.33 8.01
N HIS A 28 5.73 11.89 8.84
CA HIS A 28 7.11 12.43 8.85
C HIS A 28 8.17 11.48 8.28
N PHE A 29 7.92 10.16 8.25
CA PHE A 29 8.90 9.13 7.88
C PHE A 29 8.34 8.17 6.82
N GLU A 30 8.41 8.60 5.57
CA GLU A 30 7.82 7.93 4.41
C GLU A 30 8.33 6.51 4.13
N LYS A 31 9.58 6.21 4.52
CA LYS A 31 10.22 4.90 4.28
C LYS A 31 10.21 3.96 5.50
N ARG A 32 9.61 4.33 6.63
CA ARG A 32 9.65 3.51 7.87
C ARG A 32 8.40 2.68 8.13
N LEU A 33 7.32 2.83 7.36
CA LEU A 33 6.16 1.95 7.48
C LEU A 33 6.32 0.71 6.59
N SER A 34 6.15 -0.47 7.19
CA SER A 34 6.01 -1.72 6.43
C SER A 34 4.62 -1.83 5.81
N LYS A 35 4.50 -2.52 4.66
CA LYS A 35 3.22 -2.84 3.99
C LYS A 35 2.22 -3.45 5.00
N ASN A 36 2.67 -4.34 5.88
CA ASN A 36 1.83 -4.97 6.91
C ASN A 36 1.26 -3.95 7.91
N GLN A 37 2.09 -3.01 8.37
CA GLN A 37 1.64 -1.99 9.31
C GLN A 37 0.60 -1.05 8.69
N ILE A 38 0.76 -0.73 7.39
CA ILE A 38 -0.22 0.05 6.64
C ILE A 38 -1.55 -0.71 6.61
N TYR A 39 -1.55 -2.00 6.29
CA TYR A 39 -2.76 -2.82 6.26
C TYR A 39 -3.47 -2.92 7.61
N GLU A 40 -2.72 -3.24 8.66
CA GLU A 40 -3.23 -3.39 10.04
C GLU A 40 -3.77 -2.09 10.66
N THR A 41 -3.46 -0.93 10.08
CA THR A 41 -3.92 0.34 10.63
C THR A 41 -5.40 0.55 10.29
N ASP A 42 -6.27 0.56 11.30
CA ASP A 42 -7.67 0.96 11.13
C ASP A 42 -7.77 2.48 10.97
N ILE A 43 -8.36 2.89 9.85
CA ILE A 43 -8.54 4.31 9.49
C ILE A 43 -9.67 4.93 10.33
N PHE A 44 -10.75 4.19 10.61
CA PHE A 44 -11.90 4.73 11.32
C PHE A 44 -11.57 4.99 12.79
N ALA A 45 -10.94 4.01 13.45
CA ALA A 45 -10.45 4.16 14.81
C ALA A 45 -9.45 5.34 14.94
N ALA A 46 -8.57 5.50 13.95
CA ALA A 46 -7.62 6.62 13.90
C ALA A 46 -8.32 7.99 13.76
N ILE A 47 -9.39 8.08 12.97
CA ILE A 47 -10.18 9.31 12.81
C ILE A 47 -10.89 9.64 14.13
N GLU A 48 -11.49 8.64 14.77
CA GLU A 48 -12.18 8.81 16.05
C GLU A 48 -11.22 9.31 17.14
N GLU A 49 -10.00 8.75 17.21
CA GLU A 49 -8.96 9.20 18.15
C GLU A 49 -8.48 10.64 17.87
N ILE A 50 -8.52 11.10 16.61
CA ILE A 50 -8.22 12.49 16.25
C ILE A 50 -9.38 13.43 16.61
N LEU A 51 -10.64 12.99 16.46
CA LEU A 51 -11.83 13.79 16.75
C LEU A 51 -12.08 13.93 18.26
N SER A 52 -11.92 12.85 19.00
CA SER A 52 -12.13 12.78 20.46
C SER A 52 -10.86 12.30 21.15
N PRO A 53 -9.81 13.13 21.21
CA PRO A 53 -8.55 12.75 21.82
C PRO A 53 -8.69 12.71 23.35
N GLU A 54 -8.15 11.67 23.99
CA GLU A 54 -8.12 11.55 25.47
C GLU A 54 -7.37 12.71 26.13
N VAL A 55 -6.38 13.27 25.43
CA VAL A 55 -5.58 14.42 25.85
C VAL A 55 -5.77 15.53 24.84
N ARG A 56 -6.03 16.77 25.30
CA ARG A 56 -6.11 17.94 24.41
C ARG A 56 -4.86 17.99 23.54
N VAL A 57 -5.02 17.81 22.23
CA VAL A 57 -3.95 17.95 21.23
C VAL A 57 -3.96 19.33 20.61
N ALA A 58 -2.77 19.87 20.33
CA ALA A 58 -2.64 21.12 19.60
C ALA A 58 -3.15 20.95 18.15
N ILE A 59 -3.88 21.93 17.62
CA ILE A 59 -4.43 21.88 16.26
C ILE A 59 -3.37 21.63 15.18
N ARG A 60 -2.16 22.15 15.36
CA ARG A 60 -1.02 21.91 14.46
C ARG A 60 -0.63 20.43 14.42
N LEU A 61 -0.68 19.74 15.56
CA LEU A 61 -0.41 18.31 15.65
C LEU A 61 -1.51 17.51 14.96
N SER A 62 -2.78 17.87 15.17
CA SER A 62 -3.92 17.25 14.49
C SER A 62 -3.81 17.36 12.97
N GLY A 63 -3.32 18.50 12.44
CA GLY A 63 -3.06 18.66 11.01
C GLY A 63 -1.99 17.68 10.48
N HIS A 64 -0.89 17.49 11.21
CA HIS A 64 0.13 16.51 10.83
C HIS A 64 -0.39 15.06 10.91
N LEU A 65 -1.18 14.73 11.93
CA LEU A 65 -1.79 13.41 12.07
C LEU A 65 -2.78 13.11 10.94
N LEU A 66 -3.62 14.08 10.57
CA LEU A 66 -4.55 13.97 9.45
C LEU A 66 -3.81 13.82 8.11
N PHE A 67 -2.71 14.54 7.92
CA PHE A 67 -1.86 14.35 6.74
C PHE A 67 -1.26 12.94 6.68
N GLY A 68 -0.77 12.41 7.81
CA GLY A 68 -0.31 11.04 7.93
C GLY A 68 -1.41 10.02 7.56
N LEU A 69 -2.64 10.25 8.04
CA LEU A 69 -3.80 9.42 7.72
C LEU A 69 -4.12 9.41 6.22
N ALA A 70 -4.20 10.60 5.60
CA ALA A 70 -4.46 10.73 4.17
C ALA A 70 -3.43 9.97 3.32
N ARG A 71 -2.16 10.00 3.76
CA ARG A 71 -1.07 9.29 3.10
C ARG A 71 -1.16 7.77 3.25
N ILE A 72 -1.53 7.26 4.43
CA ILE A 72 -1.83 5.84 4.63
C ILE A 72 -3.00 5.40 3.76
N TYR A 73 -4.06 6.21 3.68
CA TYR A 73 -5.23 5.92 2.84
C TYR A 73 -4.84 5.81 1.36
N TYR A 74 -4.07 6.78 0.85
CA TYR A 74 -3.55 6.75 -0.51
C TYR A 74 -2.73 5.48 -0.80
N GLN A 75 -1.82 5.11 0.10
CA GLN A 75 -1.02 3.89 -0.04
C GLN A 75 -1.88 2.62 -0.07
N LYS A 76 -2.92 2.53 0.77
CA LYS A 76 -3.86 1.40 0.74
C LYS A 76 -4.55 1.28 -0.62
N VAL A 77 -5.04 2.40 -1.17
CA VAL A 77 -5.70 2.42 -2.48
C VAL A 77 -4.73 2.00 -3.59
N CYS A 78 -3.49 2.51 -3.58
CA CYS A 78 -2.46 2.10 -4.54
C CYS A 78 -2.18 0.59 -4.44
N TYR A 79 -2.07 0.04 -3.22
CA TYR A 79 -1.86 -1.40 -3.07
C TYR A 79 -3.04 -2.22 -3.60
N ILE A 80 -4.29 -1.80 -3.35
CA ILE A 80 -5.47 -2.50 -3.89
C ILE A 80 -5.47 -2.46 -5.43
N LEU A 81 -5.13 -1.30 -6.02
CA LEU A 81 -5.03 -1.15 -7.47
C LEU A 81 -3.93 -2.05 -8.06
N ASP A 82 -2.77 -2.09 -7.41
CA ASP A 82 -1.64 -2.94 -7.83
C ASP A 82 -2.03 -4.42 -7.78
N GLU A 83 -2.60 -4.90 -6.67
CA GLU A 83 -3.04 -6.29 -6.55
C GLU A 83 -4.14 -6.63 -7.58
N THR A 84 -5.07 -5.70 -7.84
CA THR A 84 -6.12 -5.88 -8.85
C THR A 84 -5.52 -5.95 -10.26
N SER A 85 -4.61 -5.04 -10.61
CA SER A 85 -3.96 -5.03 -11.92
C SER A 85 -3.13 -6.28 -12.16
N LEU A 86 -2.40 -6.76 -11.15
CA LEU A 86 -1.67 -8.02 -11.19
C LEU A 86 -2.60 -9.22 -11.35
N SER A 87 -3.72 -9.26 -10.62
CA SER A 87 -4.71 -10.32 -10.75
C SER A 87 -5.34 -10.37 -12.14
N TYR A 88 -5.63 -9.20 -12.72
CA TYR A 88 -6.16 -9.04 -14.07
C TYR A 88 -5.17 -9.54 -15.13
N ILE A 89 -3.90 -9.17 -15.02
CA ILE A 89 -2.83 -9.66 -15.92
C ILE A 89 -2.71 -11.19 -15.82
N ARG A 90 -2.75 -11.75 -14.60
CA ARG A 90 -2.71 -13.21 -14.40
C ARG A 90 -3.92 -13.93 -15.00
N GLN A 91 -5.10 -13.30 -15.02
CA GLN A 91 -6.28 -13.84 -15.70
C GLN A 91 -6.20 -13.72 -17.22
N MET A 92 -5.49 -12.73 -17.75
CA MET A 92 -5.25 -12.56 -19.19
C MET A 92 -4.08 -13.41 -19.72
N GLN A 93 -3.08 -13.74 -18.88
CA GLN A 93 -1.97 -14.62 -19.24
C GLN A 93 -2.38 -16.00 -19.78
N PRO A 94 -3.40 -16.72 -19.25
CA PRO A 94 -3.87 -17.95 -19.89
C PRO A 94 -4.50 -17.73 -21.27
N ALA A 95 -4.71 -16.50 -21.75
CA ALA A 95 -5.05 -16.24 -23.14
C ALA A 95 -3.81 -15.97 -24.01
N ILE A 96 -2.74 -15.42 -23.42
CA ILE A 96 -1.46 -15.13 -24.10
C ILE A 96 -0.62 -16.40 -24.27
N ASP A 97 -0.54 -17.26 -23.24
CA ASP A 97 0.12 -18.58 -23.34
C ASP A 97 -0.70 -19.61 -24.14
N LYS A 98 -1.99 -19.34 -24.34
CA LYS A 98 -2.87 -20.15 -25.21
C LYS A 98 -2.82 -19.75 -26.66
N GLU A 99 -2.18 -18.65 -27.04
CA GLU A 99 -1.80 -18.47 -28.43
C GLU A 99 -0.81 -19.59 -28.73
N PRO A 100 -1.21 -20.62 -29.49
CA PRO A 100 -0.28 -21.69 -29.75
C PRO A 100 0.84 -21.05 -30.56
N ARG A 101 2.03 -21.62 -30.44
CA ARG A 101 2.96 -21.86 -31.54
C ARG A 101 2.26 -22.55 -32.74
N TYR A 102 1.12 -22.04 -33.19
CA TYR A 102 0.27 -22.52 -34.28
C TYR A 102 1.03 -22.37 -35.59
N PHE A 103 1.88 -21.35 -35.67
CA PHE A 103 2.84 -21.18 -36.73
C PHE A 103 3.98 -22.20 -36.64
N GLU A 104 4.65 -22.37 -35.49
CA GLU A 104 5.80 -23.29 -35.40
C GLU A 104 5.41 -24.77 -35.56
N SER A 105 4.29 -25.20 -34.99
CA SER A 105 3.84 -26.60 -35.12
C SER A 105 3.50 -26.97 -36.57
N LYS A 106 2.95 -26.02 -37.36
CA LYS A 106 2.73 -26.18 -38.80
C LYS A 106 4.03 -26.08 -39.59
N LEU A 107 4.97 -25.21 -39.18
CA LEU A 107 6.29 -25.08 -39.79
C LEU A 107 7.12 -26.36 -39.62
N HIS A 108 7.18 -26.92 -38.41
CA HIS A 108 7.86 -28.18 -38.12
C HIS A 108 7.25 -29.36 -38.88
N LYS A 109 5.91 -29.43 -38.99
CA LYS A 109 5.24 -30.45 -39.83
C LYS A 109 5.57 -30.26 -41.31
N LYS A 110 5.61 -29.03 -41.82
CA LYS A 110 5.93 -28.72 -43.23
C LYS A 110 7.40 -28.99 -43.57
N ILE A 111 8.32 -28.70 -42.64
CA ILE A 111 9.75 -29.01 -42.75
C ILE A 111 9.98 -30.53 -42.72
N LYS A 112 9.30 -31.27 -41.82
CA LYS A 112 9.42 -32.73 -41.75
C LYS A 112 8.89 -33.41 -43.00
N LYS A 113 7.79 -32.92 -43.60
CA LYS A 113 7.22 -33.45 -44.84
C LYS A 113 8.13 -33.22 -46.07
N ARG A 114 8.89 -32.13 -46.11
CA ARG A 114 9.85 -31.81 -47.18
C ARG A 114 11.18 -32.59 -47.10
N LYS A 115 11.49 -33.22 -45.96
CA LYS A 115 12.72 -34.03 -45.78
C LYS A 115 12.53 -35.51 -46.10
N ILE A 116 11.31 -35.96 -46.42
CA ILE A 116 10.94 -37.37 -46.64
C ILE A 116 10.56 -37.62 -48.12
N SER A 117 10.63 -36.59 -48.96
CA SER A 117 10.52 -36.63 -50.43
C SER A 117 11.86 -36.33 -51.06
#